data_AF-A0A2G0WV52-F1
#
_entry.id   AF-A0A2G0WV52-F1
#
_cell.length_a   1.000
_cell.length_b   1.000
_cell.length_c   1.000
_cell.angle_alpha   90.00
_cell.angle_beta   90.00
_cell.angle_gamma   90.00
#
_symmetry.space_group_name_H-M   'P 1'
#
loop_
_entity.id
_entity.type
_entity.pdbx_description
1 polymer ?
#
loop_
_entity_poly.entity_id
_entity_poly.type
_entity_poly.pdbx_seq_one_letter_code
_entity_poly.pdbx_strand_id
1 'polypeptide(L)'
;MDCWTVLQLPEDADERTIKRSYARLLKSCRPDEDAAGFQRLREAYEEALSEARWRMDNAETVAVETPLAEAAPDNLRDLAELMDVRPLSPAPFDAPAPDPAEALICGLNAHNLDERWAQARQQGCADAFQAGLLRHCFNAPGERSAIAQWAAQHLEWLTPWQQVAMTPWQYEALTGELLQDYRRTLQELLEQQAEREFISQLTQYNSQAWLQVFDLQQQWQRIVLQLLHDTQWSVPLFERVCQTFGWDDQKGVYPEPAWMWRQLVSRCEQESFFTHLQEKAQDTRRNSADALAARLLLTPMSTTQQKRIIDTFGENEWNACQHLAETLTWRYPQLIERLPQPDLFFWRKFVPRPIYTQVFIRLWAVFALGIGLSIAHSRPDKLDLMSVSIFMFMALVPAGIGFRVTQFWAGMSSTYRVLDLWLSQRLIPKRLNPNDYWLVIRHGVPQAIMLVACALMLGILGAFTYAGMVLINLLHKKRIGHMSQRFSEGYPWLNGLHWAFWSPWQAVFLVAMVAVIVAAQHYLPAFPWTHIDLPKR
;
A
#
# COMPACT_ATOMS: atom_id res chain seq x y z
N MET A 1 -26.93 26.72 3.28
CA MET A 1 -26.88 28.17 3.56
C MET A 1 -26.58 28.82 2.24
N ASP A 2 -27.29 29.88 1.90
CA ASP A 2 -27.07 30.56 0.63
C ASP A 2 -25.68 31.21 0.58
N CYS A 3 -24.97 31.05 -0.54
CA CYS A 3 -23.54 31.39 -0.68
C CYS A 3 -23.28 32.90 -0.46
N TRP A 4 -24.26 33.74 -0.83
CA TRP A 4 -24.28 35.19 -0.64
C TRP A 4 -24.34 35.59 0.84
N THR A 5 -25.12 34.86 1.64
CA THR A 5 -25.24 35.08 3.08
C THR A 5 -23.92 34.74 3.80
N VAL A 6 -23.21 33.69 3.36
CA VAL A 6 -21.92 33.27 3.93
C VAL A 6 -20.81 34.29 3.60
N LEU A 7 -20.83 34.86 2.40
CA LEU A 7 -19.87 35.88 1.95
C LEU A 7 -20.21 37.31 2.42
N GLN A 8 -21.38 37.50 3.05
CA GLN A 8 -21.94 38.78 3.47
C GLN A 8 -22.04 39.78 2.30
N LEU A 9 -22.53 39.30 1.16
CA LEU A 9 -22.69 40.07 -0.06
C LEU A 9 -24.14 39.97 -0.58
N PRO A 10 -24.62 40.97 -1.32
CA PRO A 10 -25.87 40.84 -2.07
C PRO A 10 -25.69 39.90 -3.28
N GLU A 11 -26.79 39.31 -3.75
CA GLU A 11 -26.83 38.29 -4.83
C GLU A 11 -26.34 38.82 -6.20
N ASP A 12 -26.23 40.14 -6.36
CA ASP A 12 -25.81 40.82 -7.58
C ASP A 12 -24.32 41.23 -7.60
N ALA A 13 -23.51 40.81 -6.62
CA ALA A 13 -22.13 41.28 -6.50
C ALA A 13 -21.20 40.79 -7.64
N ASP A 14 -20.37 41.71 -8.15
CA ASP A 14 -19.37 41.44 -9.20
C ASP A 14 -18.19 40.57 -8.72
N GLU A 15 -17.51 39.91 -9.66
CA GLU A 15 -16.34 39.03 -9.40
C GLU A 15 -15.26 39.71 -8.54
N ARG A 16 -15.01 41.01 -8.76
CA ARG A 16 -14.02 41.78 -7.98
C ARG A 16 -14.44 41.95 -6.51
N THR A 17 -15.74 42.10 -6.26
CA THR A 17 -16.32 42.28 -4.93
C THR A 17 -16.35 40.97 -4.16
N ILE A 18 -16.66 39.85 -4.83
CA ILE A 18 -16.61 38.48 -4.29
C ILE A 18 -15.19 38.13 -3.80
N LYS A 19 -14.16 38.34 -4.66
CA LYS A 19 -12.75 38.09 -4.29
C LYS A 19 -12.28 38.93 -3.11
N ARG A 20 -12.73 40.19 -3.02
CA ARG A 20 -12.38 41.10 -1.93
C ARG A 20 -13.03 40.68 -0.61
N SER A 21 -14.30 40.26 -0.61
CA SER A 21 -14.96 39.79 0.61
C SER A 21 -14.36 38.47 1.11
N TYR A 22 -14.08 37.53 0.20
CA TYR A 22 -13.38 36.29 0.52
C TYR A 22 -12.02 36.55 1.18
N ALA A 23 -11.18 37.42 0.60
CA ALA A 23 -9.88 37.77 1.18
C ALA A 23 -9.96 38.45 2.55
N ARG A 24 -11.07 39.16 2.85
CA ARG A 24 -11.34 39.76 4.16
C ARG A 24 -11.72 38.68 5.19
N LEU A 25 -12.62 37.76 4.83
CA LEU A 25 -13.11 36.68 5.69
C LEU A 25 -12.06 35.58 5.93
N LEU A 26 -11.18 35.37 4.95
CA LEU A 26 -10.04 34.46 5.05
C LEU A 26 -9.05 34.87 6.16
N LYS A 27 -8.92 36.17 6.44
CA LYS A 27 -8.04 36.66 7.52
C LYS A 27 -8.58 36.34 8.92
N SER A 28 -9.90 36.19 9.05
CA SER A 28 -10.55 35.79 10.31
C SER A 28 -10.68 34.28 10.47
N CYS A 29 -10.76 33.50 9.38
CA CYS A 29 -10.85 32.04 9.42
C CYS A 29 -9.47 31.41 9.18
N ARG A 30 -8.69 31.23 10.27
CA ARG A 30 -7.43 30.48 10.19
C ARG A 30 -7.71 28.97 10.12
N PRO A 31 -7.13 28.22 9.16
CA PRO A 31 -7.35 26.78 9.01
C PRO A 31 -7.02 25.95 10.26
N ASP A 32 -6.12 26.44 11.11
CA ASP A 32 -5.68 25.77 12.33
C ASP A 32 -6.70 25.86 13.49
N GLU A 33 -7.60 26.86 13.46
CA GLU A 33 -8.59 27.12 14.52
C GLU A 33 -10.00 26.66 14.15
N ASP A 34 -10.40 26.74 12.87
CA ASP A 34 -11.71 26.25 12.38
C ASP A 34 -11.65 25.77 10.91
N ALA A 35 -11.29 24.50 10.72
CA ALA A 35 -11.23 23.86 9.41
C ALA A 35 -12.61 23.75 8.72
N ALA A 36 -13.69 23.56 9.48
CA ALA A 36 -15.05 23.44 8.95
C ALA A 36 -15.63 24.81 8.54
N GLY A 37 -15.25 25.88 9.22
CA GLY A 37 -15.53 27.26 8.82
C GLY A 37 -14.80 27.66 7.55
N PHE A 38 -13.53 27.26 7.41
CA PHE A 38 -12.75 27.51 6.20
C PHE A 38 -13.34 26.80 4.98
N GLN A 39 -13.74 25.53 5.13
CA GLN A 39 -14.34 24.78 4.02
C GLN A 39 -15.67 25.40 3.56
N ARG A 40 -16.56 25.78 4.49
CA ARG A 40 -17.82 26.47 4.14
C ARG A 40 -17.59 27.80 3.44
N LEU A 41 -16.58 28.57 3.86
CA LEU A 41 -16.22 29.84 3.21
C LEU A 41 -15.68 29.61 1.79
N ARG A 42 -14.92 28.53 1.60
CA ARG A 42 -14.35 28.17 0.30
C ARG A 42 -15.42 27.71 -0.68
N GLU A 43 -16.32 26.84 -0.25
CA GLU A 43 -17.45 26.36 -1.04
C GLU A 43 -18.36 27.52 -1.48
N ALA A 44 -18.73 28.42 -0.55
CA ALA A 44 -19.53 29.61 -0.87
C ALA A 44 -18.83 30.56 -1.86
N TYR A 45 -17.50 30.70 -1.78
CA TYR A 45 -16.72 31.50 -2.73
C TYR A 45 -16.73 30.91 -4.14
N GLU A 46 -16.56 29.60 -4.26
CA GLU A 46 -16.54 28.92 -5.57
C GLU A 46 -17.93 28.93 -6.23
N GLU A 47 -18.98 28.73 -5.44
CA GLU A 47 -20.37 28.81 -5.89
C GLU A 47 -20.73 30.21 -6.38
N ALA A 48 -20.46 31.26 -5.58
CA ALA A 48 -20.72 32.65 -5.98
C ALA A 48 -19.90 33.09 -7.21
N LEU A 49 -18.66 32.61 -7.35
CA LEU A 49 -17.83 32.90 -8.52
C LEU A 49 -18.37 32.20 -9.78
N SER A 50 -18.87 30.97 -9.64
CA SER A 50 -19.49 30.24 -10.75
C SER A 50 -20.78 30.90 -11.22
N GLU A 51 -21.61 31.39 -10.29
CA GLU A 51 -22.86 32.07 -10.59
C GLU A 51 -22.62 33.45 -11.22
N ALA A 52 -21.62 34.20 -10.75
CA ALA A 52 -21.21 35.47 -11.36
C ALA A 52 -20.70 35.28 -12.80
N ARG A 53 -19.93 34.22 -13.07
CA ARG A 53 -19.45 33.89 -14.43
C ARG A 53 -20.59 33.44 -15.33
N TRP A 54 -21.46 32.57 -14.83
CA TRP A 54 -22.65 32.15 -15.55
C TRP A 54 -23.56 33.34 -15.88
N ARG A 55 -23.70 34.32 -14.98
CA ARG A 55 -24.43 35.57 -15.25
C ARG A 55 -23.77 36.43 -16.32
N MET A 56 -22.44 36.50 -16.38
CA MET A 56 -21.74 37.23 -17.45
C MET A 56 -21.91 36.54 -18.82
N ASP A 57 -21.73 35.22 -18.88
CA ASP A 57 -21.90 34.44 -20.11
C ASP A 57 -23.35 34.47 -20.62
N ASN A 58 -24.33 34.51 -19.70
CA ASN A 58 -25.75 34.62 -20.05
C ASN A 58 -26.21 36.07 -20.32
N ALA A 59 -25.58 37.08 -19.73
CA ALA A 59 -25.85 38.48 -20.07
C ALA A 59 -25.37 38.82 -21.49
N GLU A 60 -24.29 38.19 -21.97
CA GLU A 60 -23.82 38.32 -23.36
C GLU A 60 -24.72 37.61 -24.38
N THR A 61 -25.50 36.60 -23.97
CA THR A 61 -26.50 35.93 -24.84
C THR A 61 -27.89 36.59 -24.81
N VAL A 62 -28.19 37.41 -23.80
CA VAL A 62 -29.49 38.14 -23.70
C VAL A 62 -29.44 39.52 -24.39
N ALA A 63 -28.29 40.01 -24.84
CA ALA A 63 -28.18 41.22 -25.65
C ALA A 63 -28.43 41.00 -27.17
N VAL A 64 -29.11 39.92 -27.55
CA VAL A 64 -29.80 39.79 -28.84
C VAL A 64 -31.28 39.53 -28.55
N GLU A 65 -31.92 40.46 -27.83
CA GLU A 65 -33.37 40.57 -27.88
C GLU A 65 -33.75 41.03 -29.29
N THR A 66 -34.22 40.05 -30.03
CA THR A 66 -35.01 40.20 -31.25
C THR A 66 -36.13 41.20 -30.96
N PRO A 67 -36.36 42.25 -31.78
CA PRO A 67 -37.47 43.14 -31.54
C PRO A 67 -38.76 42.31 -31.58
N LEU A 68 -39.41 42.19 -30.43
CA LEU A 68 -40.78 41.71 -30.33
C LEU A 68 -41.61 42.57 -31.29
N ALA A 69 -42.13 41.92 -32.33
CA ALA A 69 -43.17 42.47 -33.18
C ALA A 69 -44.42 42.69 -32.31
N GLU A 70 -44.46 43.82 -31.63
CA GLU A 70 -45.68 44.39 -31.10
C GLU A 70 -46.57 44.69 -32.31
N ALA A 71 -47.79 44.15 -32.28
CA ALA A 71 -48.76 44.31 -33.35
C ALA A 71 -48.85 45.80 -33.73
N ALA A 72 -48.54 46.10 -34.99
CA ALA A 72 -48.71 47.44 -35.52
C ALA A 72 -50.17 47.88 -35.30
N PRO A 73 -50.43 49.06 -34.74
CA PRO A 73 -51.77 49.61 -34.74
C PRO A 73 -52.23 49.73 -36.20
N ASP A 74 -53.50 49.39 -36.48
CA ASP A 74 -54.15 49.42 -37.80
C ASP A 74 -53.91 50.72 -38.60
N ASN A 75 -53.48 51.79 -37.92
CA ASN A 75 -53.18 53.11 -38.47
C ASN A 75 -51.95 53.18 -39.41
N LEU A 76 -51.10 52.15 -39.48
CA LEU A 76 -49.96 52.11 -40.44
C LEU A 76 -50.33 51.53 -41.81
N ARG A 77 -51.44 50.79 -41.89
CA ARG A 77 -51.93 50.21 -43.16
C ARG A 77 -52.52 51.28 -44.07
N ASP A 78 -53.18 52.28 -43.48
CA ASP A 78 -53.76 53.43 -44.19
C ASP A 78 -52.70 54.38 -44.77
N LEU A 79 -51.50 54.45 -44.16
CA LEU A 79 -50.39 55.25 -44.69
C LEU A 79 -49.64 54.54 -45.82
N ALA A 80 -49.65 53.20 -45.86
CA ALA A 80 -49.02 52.41 -46.91
C ALA A 80 -49.81 52.44 -48.23
N GLU A 81 -51.13 52.65 -48.21
CA GLU A 81 -51.94 52.82 -49.43
C GLU A 81 -51.72 54.19 -50.12
N LEU A 82 -51.25 55.20 -49.38
CA LEU A 82 -50.93 56.52 -49.93
C LEU A 82 -49.53 56.61 -50.54
N MET A 83 -48.63 55.70 -50.19
CA MET A 83 -47.29 55.62 -50.75
C MET A 83 -47.23 54.48 -51.76
N ASP A 84 -47.26 54.83 -53.05
CA ASP A 84 -47.17 53.92 -54.20
C ASP A 84 -45.77 53.25 -54.26
N VAL A 85 -45.49 52.35 -53.33
CA VAL A 85 -44.25 51.57 -53.26
C VAL A 85 -44.46 50.31 -54.10
N ARG A 86 -44.05 50.39 -55.38
CA ARG A 86 -43.94 49.20 -56.23
C ARG A 86 -42.94 48.21 -55.60
N PRO A 87 -43.32 46.96 -55.32
CA PRO A 87 -42.35 45.95 -54.91
C PRO A 87 -41.42 45.65 -56.09
N LEU A 88 -40.13 45.92 -55.91
CA LEU A 88 -39.08 45.40 -56.80
C LEU A 88 -39.08 43.88 -56.69
N SER A 89 -39.40 43.18 -57.77
CA SER A 89 -39.24 41.73 -57.85
C SER A 89 -37.77 41.35 -57.57
N PRO A 90 -37.49 40.34 -56.74
CA PRO A 90 -36.15 39.80 -56.61
C PRO A 90 -35.70 39.24 -57.96
N ALA A 91 -34.44 39.48 -58.31
CA ALA A 91 -33.82 38.89 -59.51
C ALA A 91 -33.93 37.35 -59.45
N PRO A 92 -34.04 36.65 -60.60
CA PRO A 92 -34.05 35.19 -60.62
C PRO A 92 -32.80 34.66 -59.93
N PHE A 93 -32.98 33.81 -58.91
CA PHE A 93 -31.90 33.05 -58.32
C PHE A 93 -31.55 31.94 -59.32
N ASP A 94 -30.52 32.14 -60.13
CA ASP A 94 -29.94 31.05 -60.92
C ASP A 94 -29.53 29.95 -59.94
N ALA A 95 -30.09 28.75 -60.10
CA ALA A 95 -29.67 27.59 -59.33
C ALA A 95 -28.16 27.41 -59.55
N PRO A 96 -27.34 27.28 -58.48
CA PRO A 96 -25.92 27.06 -58.65
C PRO A 96 -25.71 25.80 -59.51
N ALA A 97 -24.82 25.89 -60.50
CA ALA A 97 -24.43 24.73 -61.30
C ALA A 97 -24.01 23.57 -60.37
N PRO A 98 -24.30 22.30 -60.72
CA PRO A 98 -23.91 21.17 -59.88
C PRO A 98 -22.41 21.22 -59.65
N ASP A 99 -22.01 21.33 -58.38
CA ASP A 99 -20.60 21.43 -58.01
C ASP A 99 -19.87 20.18 -58.52
N PRO A 100 -18.80 20.32 -59.33
CA PRO A 100 -18.06 19.17 -59.86
C PRO A 100 -17.52 18.25 -58.75
N ALA A 101 -17.38 18.79 -57.53
CA ALA A 101 -17.03 18.03 -56.33
C ALA A 101 -18.09 16.99 -55.92
N GLU A 102 -19.39 17.25 -56.06
CA GLU A 102 -20.44 16.30 -55.67
C GLU A 102 -20.42 15.04 -56.56
N ALA A 103 -20.11 15.20 -57.85
CA ALA A 103 -19.90 14.08 -58.76
C ALA A 103 -18.66 13.23 -58.40
N LEU A 104 -17.64 13.85 -57.79
CA LEU A 104 -16.45 13.16 -57.32
C LEU A 104 -16.69 12.37 -56.02
N ILE A 105 -17.66 12.80 -55.21
CA ILE A 105 -18.04 12.15 -53.94
C ILE A 105 -19.06 11.01 -54.16
N CYS A 106 -19.82 11.05 -55.26
CA CYS A 106 -20.70 9.94 -55.63
C CYS A 106 -19.90 8.65 -55.92
N GLY A 107 -20.15 7.61 -55.12
CA GLY A 107 -19.49 6.30 -55.20
C GLY A 107 -18.07 6.28 -54.62
N LEU A 108 -17.78 7.19 -53.69
CA LEU A 108 -16.55 7.19 -52.91
C LEU A 108 -16.47 5.93 -52.02
N ASN A 109 -15.30 5.30 -51.95
CA ASN A 109 -14.96 4.17 -51.09
C ASN A 109 -13.53 4.35 -50.58
N ALA A 110 -13.14 3.72 -49.47
CA ALA A 110 -11.78 3.82 -48.91
C ALA A 110 -10.62 3.57 -49.90
N HIS A 111 -10.83 2.76 -50.95
CA HIS A 111 -9.80 2.41 -51.94
C HIS A 111 -9.66 3.41 -53.10
N ASN A 112 -10.64 4.29 -53.32
CA ASN A 112 -10.66 5.23 -54.45
C ASN A 112 -10.41 6.69 -54.03
N LEU A 113 -10.14 6.93 -52.74
CA LEU A 113 -9.91 8.25 -52.16
C LEU A 113 -8.74 8.99 -52.83
N ASP A 114 -7.61 8.30 -53.03
CA ASP A 114 -6.41 8.90 -53.63
C ASP A 114 -6.64 9.36 -55.07
N GLU A 115 -7.31 8.52 -55.88
CA GLU A 115 -7.60 8.83 -57.28
C GLU A 115 -8.57 10.01 -57.41
N ARG A 116 -9.63 10.02 -56.59
CA ARG A 116 -10.64 11.09 -56.59
C ARG A 116 -10.06 12.40 -56.07
N TRP A 117 -9.16 12.36 -55.08
CA TRP A 117 -8.42 13.53 -54.63
C TRP A 117 -7.50 14.11 -55.70
N ALA A 118 -6.77 13.27 -56.42
CA ALA A 118 -5.94 13.71 -57.54
C ALA A 118 -6.77 14.39 -58.64
N GLN A 119 -7.96 13.85 -58.94
CA GLN A 119 -8.91 14.46 -59.89
C GLN A 119 -9.46 15.80 -59.38
N ALA A 120 -9.82 15.90 -58.10
CA ALA A 120 -10.28 17.15 -57.50
C ALA A 120 -9.23 18.27 -57.56
N ARG A 121 -7.95 17.92 -57.34
CA ARG A 121 -6.82 18.86 -57.49
C ARG A 121 -6.65 19.32 -58.94
N GLN A 122 -6.80 18.42 -59.91
CA GLN A 122 -6.68 18.76 -61.34
C GLN A 122 -7.82 19.67 -61.81
N GLN A 123 -9.03 19.51 -61.25
CA GLN A 123 -10.21 20.31 -61.60
C GLN A 123 -10.29 21.64 -60.83
N GLY A 124 -9.37 21.91 -59.91
CA GLY A 124 -9.36 23.12 -59.08
C GLY A 124 -10.49 23.17 -58.05
N CYS A 125 -11.12 22.04 -57.71
CA CYS A 125 -12.25 21.94 -56.79
C CYS A 125 -11.88 21.30 -55.43
N ALA A 126 -10.61 21.45 -55.01
CA ALA A 126 -10.08 20.81 -53.80
C ALA A 126 -10.87 21.17 -52.52
N ASP A 127 -11.19 22.44 -52.30
CA ASP A 127 -11.89 22.88 -51.07
C ASP A 127 -13.33 22.36 -51.01
N ALA A 128 -14.03 22.41 -52.16
CA ALA A 128 -15.38 21.87 -52.29
C ALA A 128 -15.40 20.34 -52.11
N PHE A 129 -14.37 19.64 -52.60
CA PHE A 129 -14.21 18.21 -52.38
C PHE A 129 -13.99 17.88 -50.91
N GLN A 130 -13.14 18.62 -50.18
CA GLN A 130 -12.92 18.36 -48.75
C GLN A 130 -14.18 18.63 -47.91
N ALA A 131 -14.94 19.69 -48.21
CA ALA A 131 -16.20 19.98 -47.54
C ALA A 131 -17.26 18.89 -47.79
N GLY A 132 -17.36 18.41 -49.03
CA GLY A 132 -18.28 17.33 -49.36
C GLY A 132 -17.81 15.96 -48.84
N LEU A 133 -16.50 15.73 -48.72
CA LEU A 133 -15.92 14.55 -48.06
C LEU A 133 -16.31 14.52 -46.59
N LEU A 134 -16.23 15.65 -45.88
CA LEU A 134 -16.68 15.77 -44.50
C LEU A 134 -18.17 15.42 -44.39
N ARG A 135 -19.02 15.93 -45.29
CA ARG A 135 -20.45 15.63 -45.31
C ARG A 135 -20.72 14.14 -45.56
N HIS A 136 -19.99 13.52 -46.47
CA HIS A 136 -20.07 12.08 -46.74
C HIS A 136 -19.67 11.24 -45.51
N CYS A 137 -18.60 11.64 -44.82
CA CYS A 137 -18.10 11.01 -43.60
C CYS A 137 -19.16 10.94 -42.48
N PHE A 138 -20.02 11.96 -42.38
CA PHE A 138 -21.13 11.96 -41.41
C PHE A 138 -22.38 11.22 -41.92
N ASN A 139 -22.63 11.20 -43.23
CA ASN A 139 -23.75 10.48 -43.84
C ASN A 139 -23.54 8.95 -43.87
N ALA A 140 -22.29 8.49 -43.94
CA ALA A 140 -21.92 7.07 -44.00
C ALA A 140 -20.98 6.68 -42.82
N PRO A 141 -21.52 6.39 -41.63
CA PRO A 141 -20.70 6.16 -40.43
C PRO A 141 -19.78 4.93 -40.51
N GLY A 142 -20.08 3.94 -41.36
CA GLY A 142 -19.25 2.73 -41.50
C GLY A 142 -17.89 2.97 -42.19
N GLU A 143 -17.76 4.03 -42.98
CA GLU A 143 -16.51 4.39 -43.67
C GLU A 143 -15.80 5.59 -43.03
N ARG A 144 -16.40 6.14 -41.97
CA ARG A 144 -15.96 7.36 -41.29
C ARG A 144 -14.52 7.26 -40.80
N SER A 145 -14.15 6.19 -40.11
CA SER A 145 -12.80 6.03 -39.56
C SER A 145 -11.74 5.87 -40.66
N ALA A 146 -12.05 5.12 -41.73
CA ALA A 146 -11.15 4.96 -42.87
C ALA A 146 -10.92 6.30 -43.61
N ILE A 147 -11.99 7.05 -43.86
CA ILE A 147 -11.92 8.38 -44.49
C ILE A 147 -11.18 9.36 -43.58
N ALA A 148 -11.49 9.37 -42.28
CA ALA A 148 -10.86 10.26 -41.32
C ALA A 148 -9.36 9.97 -41.15
N GLN A 149 -8.96 8.70 -41.11
CA GLN A 149 -7.56 8.29 -41.04
C GLN A 149 -6.80 8.72 -42.31
N TRP A 150 -7.38 8.50 -43.49
CA TRP A 150 -6.79 8.93 -44.74
C TRP A 150 -6.67 10.45 -44.82
N ALA A 151 -7.74 11.17 -44.46
CA ALA A 151 -7.76 12.63 -44.49
C ALA A 151 -6.80 13.26 -43.47
N ALA A 152 -6.61 12.64 -42.30
CA ALA A 152 -5.60 13.07 -41.33
C ALA A 152 -4.16 12.91 -41.85
N GLN A 153 -3.90 11.92 -42.72
CA GLN A 153 -2.57 11.67 -43.30
C GLN A 153 -2.28 12.54 -44.54
N HIS A 154 -3.28 12.76 -45.40
CA HIS A 154 -3.10 13.41 -46.70
C HIS A 154 -3.60 14.86 -46.78
N LEU A 155 -4.56 15.23 -45.94
CA LEU A 155 -5.23 16.55 -45.95
C LEU A 155 -4.99 17.35 -44.67
N GLU A 156 -4.11 16.87 -43.78
CA GLU A 156 -3.79 17.49 -42.49
C GLU A 156 -5.05 17.80 -41.64
N TRP A 157 -6.12 17.02 -41.82
CA TRP A 157 -7.32 17.14 -41.00
C TRP A 157 -6.99 17.00 -39.52
N LEU A 158 -7.76 17.70 -38.68
CA LEU A 158 -7.60 17.72 -37.22
C LEU A 158 -6.33 18.42 -36.71
N THR A 159 -5.55 19.03 -37.61
CA THR A 159 -4.43 19.92 -37.26
C THR A 159 -4.85 21.39 -37.32
N PRO A 160 -4.06 22.32 -36.74
CA PRO A 160 -4.31 23.76 -36.86
C PRO A 160 -4.30 24.31 -38.29
N TRP A 161 -3.77 23.55 -39.25
CA TRP A 161 -3.61 23.94 -40.66
C TRP A 161 -4.74 23.43 -41.56
N GLN A 162 -5.80 22.85 -40.96
CA GLN A 162 -6.93 22.31 -41.71
C GLN A 162 -7.60 23.38 -42.60
N GLN A 163 -7.91 23.00 -43.84
CA GLN A 163 -8.58 23.88 -44.81
C GLN A 163 -10.11 23.82 -44.71
N VAL A 164 -10.65 22.72 -44.16
CA VAL A 164 -12.10 22.55 -43.95
C VAL A 164 -12.54 23.21 -42.65
N ALA A 165 -13.57 24.04 -42.72
CA ALA A 165 -14.27 24.51 -41.54
C ALA A 165 -15.09 23.36 -40.92
N MET A 166 -14.66 22.87 -39.76
CA MET A 166 -15.40 21.88 -38.97
C MET A 166 -16.08 22.55 -37.78
N THR A 167 -17.30 22.11 -37.45
CA THR A 167 -17.93 22.47 -36.18
C THR A 167 -17.24 21.77 -35.01
N PRO A 168 -17.28 22.32 -33.77
CA PRO A 168 -16.67 21.68 -32.60
C PRO A 168 -17.13 20.23 -32.40
N TRP A 169 -18.43 19.98 -32.60
CA TRP A 169 -18.99 18.63 -32.52
C TRP A 169 -18.44 17.67 -33.58
N GLN A 170 -18.29 18.12 -34.84
CA GLN A 170 -17.71 17.28 -35.89
C GLN A 170 -16.26 16.94 -35.59
N TYR A 171 -15.49 17.89 -35.07
CA TYR A 171 -14.11 17.69 -34.64
C TYR A 171 -14.02 16.65 -33.50
N GLU A 172 -14.84 16.79 -32.46
CA GLU A 172 -14.89 15.85 -31.33
C GLU A 172 -15.35 14.45 -31.76
N ALA A 173 -16.34 14.35 -32.65
CA ALA A 173 -16.82 13.06 -33.15
C ALA A 173 -15.74 12.30 -33.93
N LEU A 174 -15.01 12.99 -34.82
CA LEU A 174 -13.95 12.37 -35.62
C LEU A 174 -12.74 11.98 -34.78
N THR A 175 -12.28 12.88 -33.89
CA THR A 175 -11.16 12.58 -32.98
C THR A 175 -11.52 11.45 -32.01
N GLY A 176 -12.73 11.46 -31.45
CA GLY A 176 -13.24 10.42 -30.55
C GLY A 176 -13.27 9.03 -31.19
N GLU A 177 -13.81 8.90 -32.41
CA GLU A 177 -13.85 7.62 -33.12
C GLU A 177 -12.46 7.10 -33.49
N LEU A 178 -11.58 7.96 -34.04
CA LEU A 178 -10.21 7.55 -34.37
C LEU A 178 -9.43 7.07 -33.13
N LEU A 179 -9.53 7.80 -32.01
CA LEU A 179 -8.88 7.42 -30.76
C LEU A 179 -9.44 6.10 -30.20
N GLN A 180 -10.75 5.86 -30.33
CA GLN A 180 -11.38 4.61 -29.90
C GLN A 180 -10.94 3.42 -30.77
N ASP A 181 -10.85 3.59 -32.08
CA ASP A 181 -10.36 2.55 -33.00
C ASP A 181 -8.89 2.19 -32.71
N TYR A 182 -8.05 3.20 -32.43
CA TYR A 182 -6.65 2.98 -32.04
C TYR A 182 -6.56 2.26 -30.70
N ARG A 183 -7.35 2.67 -29.70
CA ARG A 183 -7.44 1.98 -28.40
C ARG A 183 -7.84 0.51 -28.58
N ARG A 184 -8.84 0.22 -29.41
CA ARG A 184 -9.34 -1.13 -29.65
C ARG A 184 -8.26 -2.01 -30.30
N THR A 185 -7.60 -1.50 -31.34
CA THR A 185 -6.50 -2.20 -32.01
C THR A 185 -5.37 -2.53 -31.04
N LEU A 186 -4.98 -1.56 -30.20
CA LEU A 186 -3.96 -1.78 -29.16
C LEU A 186 -4.40 -2.78 -28.08
N GLN A 187 -5.68 -2.77 -27.71
CA GLN A 187 -6.24 -3.73 -26.76
C GLN A 187 -6.19 -5.16 -27.30
N GLU A 188 -6.58 -5.37 -28.57
CA GLU A 188 -6.54 -6.68 -29.23
C GLU A 188 -5.09 -7.23 -29.30
N LEU A 189 -4.10 -6.37 -29.54
CA LEU A 189 -2.68 -6.75 -29.54
C LEU A 189 -2.18 -7.13 -28.14
N LEU A 190 -2.65 -6.45 -27.08
CA LEU A 190 -2.32 -6.80 -25.69
C LEU A 190 -2.93 -8.15 -25.30
N GLU A 191 -4.18 -8.41 -25.68
CA GLU A 191 -4.86 -9.68 -25.43
C GLU A 191 -4.16 -10.86 -26.14
N GLN A 192 -3.59 -10.62 -27.32
CA GLN A 192 -2.79 -11.59 -28.07
C GLN A 192 -1.34 -11.72 -27.57
N GLN A 193 -0.93 -10.94 -26.56
CA GLN A 193 0.46 -10.86 -26.07
C GLN A 193 1.48 -10.47 -27.16
N ALA A 194 1.03 -9.74 -28.19
CA ALA A 194 1.84 -9.30 -29.33
C ALA A 194 2.61 -7.99 -29.00
N GLU A 195 3.46 -8.02 -27.96
CA GLU A 195 4.10 -6.82 -27.39
C GLU A 195 4.92 -5.99 -28.41
N ARG A 196 5.54 -6.67 -29.39
CA ARG A 196 6.36 -6.00 -30.42
C ARG A 196 5.49 -5.21 -31.39
N GLU A 197 4.39 -5.80 -31.82
CA GLU A 197 3.43 -5.17 -32.74
C GLU A 197 2.71 -4.02 -32.04
N PHE A 198 2.36 -4.19 -30.76
CA PHE A 198 1.80 -3.14 -29.92
C PHE A 198 2.69 -1.89 -29.91
N ILE A 199 4.00 -2.03 -29.63
CA ILE A 199 4.92 -0.89 -29.58
C ILE A 199 5.13 -0.27 -30.97
N SER A 200 5.17 -1.09 -32.03
CA SER A 200 5.28 -0.60 -33.41
C SER A 200 4.07 0.26 -33.79
N GLN A 201 2.86 -0.21 -33.51
CA GLN A 201 1.61 0.52 -33.78
C GLN A 201 1.51 1.79 -32.94
N LEU A 202 1.83 1.71 -31.64
CA LEU A 202 1.85 2.87 -30.76
C LEU A 202 2.80 3.97 -31.25
N THR A 203 4.00 3.58 -31.70
CA THR A 203 4.98 4.52 -32.26
C THR A 203 4.50 5.12 -33.58
N GLN A 204 3.84 4.33 -34.43
CA GLN A 204 3.23 4.80 -35.67
C GLN A 204 2.05 5.76 -35.43
N TYR A 205 1.23 5.54 -34.40
CA TYR A 205 0.17 6.49 -34.05
C TYR A 205 0.74 7.80 -33.53
N ASN A 206 1.73 7.73 -32.63
CA ASN A 206 2.38 8.93 -32.07
C ASN A 206 3.14 9.77 -33.11
N SER A 207 3.51 9.22 -34.27
CA SER A 207 4.17 9.98 -35.34
C SER A 207 3.21 10.79 -36.22
N GLN A 208 1.89 10.56 -36.11
CA GLN A 208 0.90 11.27 -36.92
C GLN A 208 0.77 12.74 -36.50
N ALA A 209 0.64 13.65 -37.47
CA ALA A 209 0.68 15.10 -37.24
C ALA A 209 -0.45 15.60 -36.33
N TRP A 210 -1.66 15.05 -36.44
CA TRP A 210 -2.79 15.46 -35.60
C TRP A 210 -2.63 15.03 -34.13
N LEU A 211 -1.96 13.90 -33.86
CA LEU A 211 -1.64 13.44 -32.50
C LEU A 211 -0.47 14.20 -31.86
N GLN A 212 0.27 15.00 -32.62
CA GLN A 212 1.29 15.91 -32.09
C GLN A 212 0.69 17.22 -31.55
N VAL A 213 -0.58 17.49 -31.82
CA VAL A 213 -1.31 18.60 -31.20
C VAL A 213 -1.44 18.32 -29.70
N PHE A 214 -1.06 19.30 -28.88
CA PHE A 214 -0.93 19.13 -27.43
C PHE A 214 -2.18 18.54 -26.77
N ASP A 215 -3.37 19.08 -27.06
CA ASP A 215 -4.62 18.63 -26.42
C ASP A 215 -4.97 17.17 -26.75
N LEU A 216 -4.82 16.79 -28.02
CA LEU A 216 -5.06 15.43 -28.50
C LEU A 216 -3.99 14.47 -27.99
N GLN A 217 -2.74 14.92 -27.88
CA GLN A 217 -1.66 14.14 -27.30
C GLN A 217 -1.95 13.82 -25.82
N GLN A 218 -2.46 14.79 -25.05
CA GLN A 218 -2.86 14.58 -23.65
C GLN A 218 -4.03 13.61 -23.53
N GLN A 219 -5.05 13.77 -24.37
CA GLN A 219 -6.19 12.85 -24.41
C GLN A 219 -5.74 11.42 -24.76
N TRP A 220 -4.85 11.27 -25.74
CA TRP A 220 -4.30 9.99 -26.16
C TRP A 220 -3.47 9.32 -25.05
N GLN A 221 -2.59 10.08 -24.39
CA GLN A 221 -1.82 9.58 -23.25
C GLN A 221 -2.73 9.04 -22.13
N ARG A 222 -3.82 9.75 -21.84
CA ARG A 222 -4.81 9.30 -20.85
C ARG A 222 -5.51 8.00 -21.27
N ILE A 223 -5.85 7.86 -22.55
CA ILE A 223 -6.48 6.63 -23.09
C ILE A 223 -5.52 5.43 -22.98
N VAL A 224 -4.25 5.62 -23.33
CA VAL A 224 -3.24 4.55 -23.20
C VAL A 224 -2.99 4.22 -21.72
N LEU A 225 -2.98 5.22 -20.83
CA LEU A 225 -2.84 5.00 -19.39
C LEU A 225 -4.01 4.15 -18.84
N GLN A 226 -5.24 4.46 -19.24
CA GLN A 226 -6.43 3.68 -18.89
C GLN A 226 -6.34 2.26 -19.43
N LEU A 227 -5.92 2.09 -20.69
CA LEU A 227 -5.74 0.77 -21.29
C LEU A 227 -4.74 -0.09 -20.51
N LEU A 228 -3.61 0.49 -20.07
CA LEU A 228 -2.61 -0.21 -19.26
C LEU A 228 -3.11 -0.50 -17.85
N HIS A 229 -3.99 0.34 -17.30
CA HIS A 229 -4.59 0.11 -15.99
C HIS A 229 -5.56 -1.09 -16.01
N ASP A 230 -6.38 -1.18 -17.05
CA ASP A 230 -7.43 -2.21 -17.17
C ASP A 230 -6.88 -3.59 -17.56
N THR A 231 -5.67 -3.65 -18.14
CA THR A 231 -5.10 -4.87 -18.72
C THR A 231 -3.90 -5.42 -17.93
N GLN A 232 -3.49 -6.66 -18.25
CA GLN A 232 -2.25 -7.24 -17.76
C GLN A 232 -1.15 -7.09 -18.81
N TRP A 233 0.03 -6.67 -18.38
CA TRP A 233 1.17 -6.38 -19.24
C TRP A 233 2.47 -6.81 -18.56
N SER A 234 3.53 -6.96 -19.35
CA SER A 234 4.87 -7.26 -18.85
C SER A 234 5.65 -5.97 -18.53
N VAL A 235 6.52 -6.04 -17.52
CA VAL A 235 7.45 -4.94 -17.16
C VAL A 235 8.18 -4.35 -18.37
N PRO A 236 8.80 -5.14 -19.28
CA PRO A 236 9.50 -4.57 -20.42
C PRO A 236 8.59 -3.87 -21.43
N LEU A 237 7.32 -4.25 -21.54
CA LEU A 237 6.35 -3.53 -22.37
C LEU A 237 6.12 -2.12 -21.79
N PHE A 238 5.85 -2.03 -20.48
CA PHE A 238 5.61 -0.76 -19.81
C PHE A 238 6.81 0.19 -19.92
N GLU A 239 8.03 -0.32 -19.71
CA GLU A 239 9.25 0.48 -19.88
C GLU A 239 9.38 1.05 -21.30
N ARG A 240 9.04 0.27 -22.33
CA ARG A 240 9.05 0.74 -23.72
C ARG A 240 7.97 1.78 -23.98
N VAL A 241 6.77 1.62 -23.42
CA VAL A 241 5.71 2.65 -23.53
C VAL A 241 6.18 3.96 -22.89
N CYS A 242 6.79 3.90 -21.71
CA CYS A 242 7.37 5.07 -21.06
C CYS A 242 8.44 5.73 -21.93
N GLN A 243 9.29 4.97 -22.62
CA GLN A 243 10.27 5.50 -23.57
C GLN A 243 9.61 6.19 -24.77
N THR A 244 8.53 5.62 -25.32
CA THR A 244 7.82 6.19 -26.48
C THR A 244 7.18 7.53 -26.14
N PHE A 245 6.59 7.67 -24.95
CA PHE A 245 5.97 8.94 -24.50
C PHE A 245 6.93 9.87 -23.76
N GLY A 246 8.15 9.43 -23.45
CA GLY A 246 9.09 10.17 -22.63
C GLY A 246 8.66 10.30 -21.16
N TRP A 247 7.81 9.39 -20.67
CA TRP A 247 7.37 9.37 -19.27
C TRP A 247 8.52 8.96 -18.36
N ASP A 248 8.81 9.81 -17.38
CA ASP A 248 9.90 9.63 -16.43
C ASP A 248 9.55 10.33 -15.11
N ASP A 249 9.34 9.52 -14.07
CA ASP A 249 8.98 9.99 -12.73
C ASP A 249 10.09 10.88 -12.12
N GLN A 250 11.36 10.61 -12.46
CA GLN A 250 12.50 11.39 -11.96
C GLN A 250 12.60 12.78 -12.59
N LYS A 251 12.13 12.91 -13.84
CA LYS A 251 12.09 14.20 -14.56
C LYS A 251 10.79 14.96 -14.33
N GLY A 252 9.84 14.39 -13.59
CA GLY A 252 8.52 14.97 -13.36
C GLY A 252 7.63 14.99 -14.61
N VAL A 253 7.96 14.21 -15.64
CA VAL A 253 7.16 14.09 -16.87
C VAL A 253 6.34 12.83 -16.74
N TYR A 254 5.09 12.95 -16.26
CA TYR A 254 4.18 11.83 -16.11
C TYR A 254 2.79 12.18 -16.65
N PRO A 255 2.03 11.19 -17.13
CA PRO A 255 0.69 11.41 -17.65
C PRO A 255 -0.30 11.68 -16.51
N GLU A 256 -1.31 12.50 -16.78
CA GLU A 256 -2.46 12.65 -15.90
C GLU A 256 -3.52 11.57 -16.21
N PRO A 257 -4.22 11.00 -15.21
CA PRO A 257 -4.16 11.29 -13.77
C PRO A 257 -2.99 10.62 -13.02
N ALA A 258 -2.36 11.37 -12.12
CA ALA A 258 -1.20 10.92 -11.35
C ALA A 258 -1.44 9.67 -10.47
N TRP A 259 -2.67 9.45 -9.99
CA TRP A 259 -2.98 8.29 -9.16
C TRP A 259 -2.86 6.97 -9.94
N MET A 260 -3.26 6.98 -11.22
CA MET A 260 -3.26 5.81 -12.09
C MET A 260 -1.84 5.48 -12.52
N TRP A 261 -1.06 6.52 -12.85
CA TRP A 261 0.38 6.42 -13.06
C TRP A 261 1.09 5.78 -11.86
N ARG A 262 0.88 6.29 -10.64
CA ARG A 262 1.51 5.75 -9.42
C ARG A 262 1.14 4.28 -9.17
N GLN A 263 -0.09 3.87 -9.46
CA GLN A 263 -0.49 2.47 -9.34
C GLN A 263 0.22 1.57 -10.36
N LEU A 264 0.35 2.01 -11.61
CA LEU A 264 1.08 1.28 -12.64
C LEU A 264 2.57 1.15 -12.30
N VAL A 265 3.19 2.25 -11.85
CA VAL A 265 4.58 2.25 -11.38
C VAL A 265 4.75 1.31 -10.19
N SER A 266 3.84 1.37 -9.20
CA SER A 266 3.88 0.45 -8.05
C SER A 266 3.76 -1.02 -8.47
N ARG A 267 2.87 -1.33 -9.42
CA ARG A 267 2.74 -2.69 -9.98
C ARG A 267 4.02 -3.13 -10.71
N CYS A 268 4.64 -2.23 -11.47
CA CYS A 268 5.91 -2.48 -12.14
C CYS A 268 7.04 -2.77 -11.13
N GLU A 269 7.19 -1.94 -10.09
CA GLU A 269 8.14 -2.14 -9.00
C GLU A 269 7.92 -3.46 -8.26
N GLN A 270 6.66 -3.85 -8.04
CA GLN A 270 6.29 -5.11 -7.40
C GLN A 270 6.73 -6.32 -8.24
N GLU A 271 6.40 -6.35 -9.53
CA GLU A 271 6.73 -7.48 -10.41
C GLU A 271 8.24 -7.58 -10.67
N SER A 272 8.93 -6.45 -10.86
CA SER A 272 10.39 -6.42 -11.00
C SER A 272 11.09 -6.88 -9.72
N PHE A 273 10.65 -6.39 -8.55
CA PHE A 273 11.15 -6.85 -7.25
C PHE A 273 10.96 -8.35 -7.08
N PHE A 274 9.78 -8.87 -7.39
CA PHE A 274 9.46 -10.28 -7.26
C PHE A 274 10.28 -11.16 -8.21
N THR A 275 10.45 -10.73 -9.47
CA THR A 275 11.29 -11.42 -10.46
C THR A 275 12.75 -11.53 -9.99
N HIS A 276 13.32 -10.41 -9.55
CA HIS A 276 14.68 -10.39 -9.01
C HIS A 276 14.81 -11.23 -7.72
N LEU A 277 13.77 -11.25 -6.89
CA LEU A 277 13.73 -12.08 -5.69
C LEU A 277 13.65 -13.58 -6.02
N GLN A 278 12.91 -13.97 -7.06
CA GLN A 278 12.90 -15.34 -7.57
C GLN A 278 14.25 -15.74 -8.15
N GLU A 279 14.89 -14.88 -8.93
CA GLU A 279 16.22 -15.13 -9.49
C GLU A 279 17.25 -15.36 -8.37
N LYS A 280 17.22 -14.52 -7.33
CA LYS A 280 18.04 -14.69 -6.11
C LYS A 280 17.75 -16.01 -5.39
N ALA A 281 16.49 -16.45 -5.32
CA ALA A 281 16.11 -17.70 -4.67
C ALA A 281 16.57 -18.94 -5.46
N GLN A 282 16.50 -18.88 -6.80
CA GLN A 282 16.85 -19.97 -7.71
C GLN A 282 18.36 -20.14 -7.88
N ASP A 283 19.16 -19.07 -7.75
CA ASP A 283 20.62 -19.16 -7.82
C ASP A 283 21.18 -19.87 -6.58
N THR A 284 21.39 -21.18 -6.69
CA THR A 284 21.96 -22.01 -5.62
C THR A 284 23.47 -21.85 -5.44
N ARG A 285 24.16 -21.16 -6.37
CA ARG A 285 25.62 -20.98 -6.31
C ARG A 285 25.99 -19.76 -5.47
N ARG A 286 25.12 -18.75 -5.44
CA ARG A 286 25.28 -17.58 -4.59
C ARG A 286 24.72 -17.83 -3.19
N ASN A 287 25.59 -17.68 -2.20
CA ASN A 287 25.26 -17.74 -0.77
C ASN A 287 25.32 -16.35 -0.11
N SER A 288 24.91 -15.30 -0.83
CA SER A 288 24.76 -13.99 -0.21
C SER A 288 23.60 -14.03 0.80
N ALA A 289 23.67 -13.16 1.82
CA ALA A 289 22.64 -13.07 2.85
C ALA A 289 21.23 -12.88 2.26
N ASP A 290 21.11 -12.01 1.26
CA ASP A 290 19.87 -11.78 0.51
C ASP A 290 19.37 -13.03 -0.24
N ALA A 291 20.27 -13.78 -0.88
CA ALA A 291 19.90 -14.98 -1.64
C ALA A 291 19.42 -16.09 -0.71
N LEU A 292 20.04 -16.24 0.46
CA LEU A 292 19.60 -17.19 1.48
C LEU A 292 18.25 -16.80 2.08
N ALA A 293 18.03 -15.51 2.36
CA ALA A 293 16.75 -14.99 2.82
C ALA A 293 15.63 -15.21 1.79
N ALA A 294 15.91 -14.90 0.52
CA ALA A 294 15.00 -15.13 -0.60
C ALA A 294 14.66 -16.62 -0.75
N ARG A 295 15.67 -17.50 -0.73
CA ARG A 295 15.48 -18.94 -0.81
C ARG A 295 14.61 -19.44 0.34
N LEU A 296 14.88 -18.99 1.56
CA LEU A 296 14.13 -19.39 2.75
C LEU A 296 12.64 -19.02 2.67
N LEU A 297 12.30 -17.86 2.12
CA LEU A 297 10.91 -17.38 2.02
C LEU A 297 10.15 -17.88 0.77
N LEU A 298 10.81 -18.00 -0.39
CA LEU A 298 10.13 -18.32 -1.65
C LEU A 298 10.09 -19.80 -1.99
N THR A 299 11.07 -20.60 -1.55
CA THR A 299 11.10 -22.02 -1.92
C THR A 299 10.34 -22.87 -0.91
N PRO A 300 9.37 -23.71 -1.34
CA PRO A 300 8.67 -24.61 -0.45
C PRO A 300 9.64 -25.68 0.05
N MET A 301 10.04 -25.58 1.31
CA MET A 301 11.03 -26.46 1.94
C MET A 301 10.49 -27.13 3.20
N SER A 302 10.98 -28.33 3.49
CA SER A 302 10.66 -29.02 4.74
C SER A 302 11.39 -28.37 5.92
N THR A 303 10.89 -28.58 7.14
CA THR A 303 11.47 -27.99 8.36
C THR A 303 12.93 -28.41 8.61
N THR A 304 13.34 -29.58 8.13
CA THR A 304 14.74 -30.04 8.19
C THR A 304 15.64 -29.30 7.21
N GLN A 305 15.16 -29.03 6.00
CA GLN A 305 15.88 -28.23 5.01
C GLN A 305 16.00 -26.77 5.45
N GLN A 306 14.90 -26.18 5.94
CA GLN A 306 14.91 -24.84 6.54
C GLN A 306 15.96 -24.74 7.65
N LYS A 307 16.00 -25.72 8.56
CA LYS A 307 16.98 -25.75 9.63
C LYS A 307 18.42 -25.81 9.10
N ARG A 308 18.72 -26.65 8.10
CA ARG A 308 20.08 -26.74 7.53
C ARG A 308 20.58 -25.40 6.97
N ILE A 309 19.71 -24.65 6.32
CA ILE A 309 20.02 -23.30 5.80
C ILE A 309 20.22 -22.32 6.96
N ILE A 310 19.36 -22.38 7.96
CA ILE A 310 19.42 -21.49 9.11
C ILE A 310 20.63 -21.78 10.00
N ASP A 311 21.09 -23.03 10.08
CA ASP A 311 22.28 -23.40 10.86
C ASP A 311 23.56 -22.72 10.30
N THR A 312 23.54 -22.27 9.04
CA THR A 312 24.65 -21.48 8.44
C THR A 312 24.48 -19.96 8.61
N PHE A 313 23.40 -19.48 9.22
CA PHE A 313 23.13 -18.03 9.33
C PHE A 313 23.98 -17.36 10.40
N GLY A 314 24.63 -16.26 10.02
CA GLY A 314 25.17 -15.25 10.91
C GLY A 314 24.23 -14.05 11.05
N GLU A 315 24.73 -12.95 11.62
CA GLU A 315 23.95 -11.74 11.88
C GLU A 315 23.42 -11.09 10.58
N ASN A 316 24.19 -11.13 9.50
CA ASN A 316 23.83 -10.52 8.21
C ASN A 316 22.64 -11.24 7.56
N GLU A 317 22.61 -12.57 7.60
CA GLU A 317 21.54 -13.39 7.06
C GLU A 317 20.23 -13.18 7.83
N TRP A 318 20.33 -13.05 9.17
CA TRP A 318 19.17 -12.71 10.00
C TRP A 318 18.63 -11.31 9.69
N ASN A 319 19.51 -10.32 9.54
CA ASN A 319 19.12 -8.97 9.15
C ASN A 319 18.49 -8.94 7.76
N ALA A 320 19.02 -9.70 6.80
CA ALA A 320 18.44 -9.84 5.47
C ALA A 320 17.04 -10.48 5.50
N CYS A 321 16.84 -11.54 6.30
CA CYS A 321 15.51 -12.14 6.49
C CYS A 321 14.52 -11.17 7.11
N GLN A 322 14.95 -10.40 8.11
CA GLN A 322 14.12 -9.38 8.76
C GLN A 322 13.75 -8.27 7.79
N HIS A 323 14.73 -7.70 7.08
CA HIS A 323 14.51 -6.65 6.10
C HIS A 323 13.59 -7.10 4.96
N LEU A 324 13.79 -8.32 4.45
CA LEU A 324 12.94 -8.89 3.39
C LEU A 324 11.50 -9.08 3.88
N ALA A 325 11.30 -9.64 5.08
CA ALA A 325 9.98 -9.84 5.67
C ALA A 325 9.26 -8.50 5.94
N GLU A 326 9.97 -7.48 6.44
CA GLU A 326 9.40 -6.14 6.64
C GLU A 326 9.04 -5.46 5.32
N THR A 327 9.90 -5.58 4.30
CA THR A 327 9.63 -5.04 2.96
C THR A 327 8.36 -5.67 2.37
N LEU A 328 8.22 -6.99 2.46
CA LEU A 328 7.01 -7.68 2.00
C LEU A 328 5.77 -7.31 2.81
N THR A 329 5.91 -7.11 4.13
CA THR A 329 4.80 -6.75 5.01
C THR A 329 4.28 -5.34 4.74
N TRP A 330 5.18 -4.36 4.63
CA TRP A 330 4.81 -2.93 4.61
C TRP A 330 4.78 -2.32 3.22
N ARG A 331 5.67 -2.75 2.31
CA ARG A 331 5.79 -2.17 0.97
C ARG A 331 4.98 -2.94 -0.07
N TYR A 332 4.98 -4.27 0.01
CA TYR A 332 4.38 -5.14 -1.02
C TYR A 332 3.45 -6.24 -0.45
N PRO A 333 2.35 -5.86 0.25
CA PRO A 333 1.48 -6.83 0.91
C PRO A 333 0.82 -7.81 -0.07
N GLN A 334 0.56 -7.39 -1.32
CA GLN A 334 -0.05 -8.22 -2.35
C GLN A 334 0.83 -9.42 -2.76
N LEU A 335 2.15 -9.33 -2.61
CA LEU A 335 3.07 -10.43 -2.93
C LEU A 335 3.00 -11.56 -1.90
N ILE A 336 2.46 -11.32 -0.71
CA ILE A 336 2.37 -12.32 0.36
C ILE A 336 1.46 -13.49 -0.07
N GLU A 337 0.42 -13.22 -0.86
CA GLU A 337 -0.51 -14.25 -1.35
C GLU A 337 0.15 -15.23 -2.33
N ARG A 338 1.23 -14.80 -3.01
CA ARG A 338 1.98 -15.64 -3.96
C ARG A 338 3.02 -16.53 -3.26
N LEU A 339 3.27 -16.32 -1.96
CA LEU A 339 4.27 -17.08 -1.22
C LEU A 339 3.70 -18.43 -0.75
N PRO A 340 4.55 -19.47 -0.65
CA PRO A 340 4.13 -20.80 -0.20
C PRO A 340 3.66 -20.82 1.26
N GLN A 341 4.12 -19.86 2.09
CA GLN A 341 3.71 -19.73 3.49
C GLN A 341 3.32 -18.28 3.79
N PRO A 342 2.15 -18.03 4.41
CA PRO A 342 1.69 -16.66 4.70
C PRO A 342 2.44 -16.03 5.89
N ASP A 343 3.06 -16.84 6.77
CA ASP A 343 3.84 -16.33 7.89
C ASP A 343 5.27 -15.97 7.44
N LEU A 344 5.51 -14.70 7.13
CA LEU A 344 6.82 -14.18 6.73
C LEU A 344 7.89 -14.28 7.84
N PHE A 345 7.47 -14.39 9.10
CA PHE A 345 8.36 -14.40 10.26
C PHE A 345 8.53 -15.80 10.86
N PHE A 346 8.14 -16.85 10.13
CA PHE A 346 8.23 -18.24 10.60
C PHE A 346 9.65 -18.58 11.08
N TRP A 347 10.69 -17.97 10.49
CA TRP A 347 12.08 -18.21 10.81
C TRP A 347 12.47 -17.73 12.21
N ARG A 348 11.69 -16.84 12.84
CA ARG A 348 11.92 -16.37 14.22
C ARG A 348 11.91 -17.50 15.25
N LYS A 349 11.19 -18.60 14.97
CA LYS A 349 11.21 -19.80 15.82
C LYS A 349 12.57 -20.50 15.84
N PHE A 350 13.41 -20.23 14.84
CA PHE A 350 14.76 -20.78 14.69
C PHE A 350 15.88 -19.83 15.15
N VAL A 351 15.61 -18.57 15.48
CA VAL A 351 16.67 -17.68 16.00
C VAL A 351 17.22 -18.22 17.34
N PRO A 352 18.55 -18.32 17.50
CA PRO A 352 19.16 -18.64 18.78
C PRO A 352 18.95 -17.45 19.74
N ARG A 353 18.20 -17.67 20.82
CA ARG A 353 18.04 -16.66 21.88
C ARG A 353 19.20 -16.75 22.87
N PRO A 354 19.99 -15.69 23.05
CA PRO A 354 21.06 -15.69 24.05
C PRO A 354 20.46 -15.80 25.45
N ILE A 355 21.15 -16.53 26.33
CA ILE A 355 20.80 -16.56 27.75
C ILE A 355 21.40 -15.30 28.39
N TYR A 356 20.52 -14.36 28.74
CA TYR A 356 20.91 -13.10 29.38
C TYR A 356 21.43 -13.33 30.82
N THR A 357 22.27 -12.41 31.29
CA THR A 357 22.77 -12.32 32.67
C THR A 357 21.65 -12.33 33.73
N GLN A 358 20.44 -11.92 33.34
CA GLN A 358 19.24 -11.99 34.17
C GLN A 358 18.89 -13.41 34.63
N VAL A 359 19.22 -14.45 33.86
CA VAL A 359 18.99 -15.85 34.25
C VAL A 359 19.86 -16.23 35.45
N PHE A 360 21.12 -15.78 35.48
CA PHE A 360 22.02 -16.01 36.61
C PHE A 360 21.47 -15.41 37.90
N ILE A 361 20.97 -14.18 37.85
CA ILE A 361 20.41 -13.48 39.03
C ILE A 361 19.18 -14.21 39.58
N ARG A 362 18.30 -14.70 38.69
CA ARG A 362 17.12 -15.49 39.11
C ARG A 362 17.50 -16.82 39.73
N LEU A 363 18.46 -17.53 39.13
CA LEU A 363 18.97 -18.78 39.69
C LEU A 363 19.55 -18.56 41.08
N TRP A 364 20.34 -17.50 41.24
CA TRP A 364 20.90 -17.11 42.53
C TRP A 364 19.81 -16.78 43.56
N ALA A 365 18.79 -16.01 43.22
CA ALA A 365 17.69 -15.70 44.13
C ALA A 365 16.93 -16.95 44.61
N VAL A 366 16.66 -17.89 43.69
CA VAL A 366 16.00 -19.17 44.02
C VAL A 366 16.87 -20.01 44.96
N PHE A 367 18.16 -20.15 44.66
CA PHE A 367 19.08 -20.91 45.48
C PHE A 367 19.35 -20.26 46.84
N ALA A 368 19.46 -18.93 46.89
CA ALA A 368 19.64 -18.20 48.14
C ALA A 368 18.42 -18.37 49.07
N LEU A 369 17.20 -18.24 48.53
CA LEU A 369 15.98 -18.45 49.30
C LEU A 369 15.83 -19.91 49.75
N GLY A 370 16.07 -20.86 48.85
CA GLY A 370 15.94 -22.30 49.13
C GLY A 370 16.92 -22.78 50.20
N ILE A 371 18.21 -22.45 50.03
CA ILE A 371 19.27 -22.78 50.99
C ILE A 371 19.04 -22.05 52.32
N GLY A 372 18.64 -20.77 52.28
CA GLY A 372 18.34 -19.98 53.48
C GLY A 372 17.24 -20.62 54.34
N LEU A 373 16.12 -21.01 53.72
CA LEU A 373 15.01 -21.67 54.42
C LEU A 373 15.36 -23.09 54.91
N SER A 374 16.19 -23.82 54.19
CA SER A 374 16.67 -25.15 54.61
C SER A 374 17.58 -25.05 55.84
N ILE A 375 18.50 -24.08 55.85
CA ILE A 375 19.43 -23.87 56.97
C ILE A 375 18.70 -23.29 58.19
N ALA A 376 17.78 -22.34 57.99
CA ALA A 376 16.97 -21.78 59.07
C ALA A 376 16.22 -22.86 59.88
N HIS A 377 15.79 -23.93 59.21
CA HIS A 377 15.21 -25.10 59.87
C HIS A 377 16.23 -25.91 60.67
N SER A 378 17.42 -26.17 60.12
CA SER A 378 18.42 -27.03 60.77
C SER A 378 19.18 -26.36 61.92
N ARG A 379 19.28 -25.02 61.96
CA ARG A 379 20.01 -24.26 63.00
C ARG A 379 19.32 -22.93 63.35
N PRO A 380 18.19 -22.96 64.07
CA PRO A 380 17.42 -21.75 64.40
C PRO A 380 18.19 -20.74 65.27
N ASP A 381 19.10 -21.19 66.14
CA ASP A 381 19.76 -20.32 67.15
C ASP A 381 21.00 -19.54 66.64
N LYS A 382 21.38 -19.66 65.36
CA LYS A 382 22.65 -19.11 64.82
C LYS A 382 22.49 -18.21 63.59
N LEU A 383 21.32 -17.60 63.38
CA LEU A 383 21.10 -16.68 62.26
C LEU A 383 21.66 -15.28 62.57
N ASP A 384 22.99 -15.16 62.69
CA ASP A 384 23.69 -13.86 62.76
C ASP A 384 23.83 -13.25 61.34
N LEU A 385 23.99 -11.93 61.22
CA LEU A 385 24.14 -11.21 59.95
C LEU A 385 25.29 -11.77 59.09
N MET A 386 26.36 -12.21 59.76
CA MET A 386 27.50 -12.87 59.11
C MET A 386 27.11 -14.21 58.48
N SER A 387 26.25 -14.99 59.14
CA SER A 387 25.78 -16.27 58.59
C SER A 387 24.93 -16.05 57.34
N VAL A 388 24.01 -15.08 57.36
CA VAL A 388 23.17 -14.70 56.23
C VAL A 388 24.01 -14.25 55.03
N SER A 389 25.05 -13.47 55.29
CA SER A 389 25.99 -13.01 54.26
C SER A 389 26.75 -14.20 53.63
N ILE A 390 27.27 -15.11 54.45
CA ILE A 390 27.94 -16.33 53.97
C ILE A 390 27.00 -17.18 53.11
N PHE A 391 25.71 -17.31 53.47
CA PHE A 391 24.73 -18.06 52.67
C PHE A 391 24.48 -17.43 51.30
N MET A 392 24.36 -16.11 51.24
CA MET A 392 24.20 -15.38 49.98
C MET A 392 25.39 -15.59 49.04
N PHE A 393 26.60 -15.66 49.61
CA PHE A 393 27.80 -16.02 48.85
C PHE A 393 27.83 -17.50 48.46
N MET A 394 27.44 -18.41 49.35
CA MET A 394 27.42 -19.85 49.06
C MET A 394 26.43 -20.20 47.95
N ALA A 395 25.32 -19.46 47.83
CA ALA A 395 24.32 -19.62 46.76
C ALA A 395 24.82 -19.19 45.37
N LEU A 396 25.91 -18.41 45.26
CA LEU A 396 26.52 -18.05 43.97
C LEU A 396 27.09 -19.27 43.23
N VAL A 397 27.65 -20.24 43.97
CA VAL A 397 28.25 -21.44 43.40
C VAL A 397 27.21 -22.32 42.66
N PRO A 398 26.11 -22.78 43.30
CA PRO A 398 25.07 -23.54 42.60
C PRO A 398 24.36 -22.70 41.53
N ALA A 399 24.21 -21.39 41.71
CA ALA A 399 23.68 -20.51 40.66
C ALA A 399 24.59 -20.44 39.44
N GLY A 400 25.91 -20.37 39.64
CA GLY A 400 26.91 -20.40 38.57
C GLY A 400 26.95 -21.73 37.83
N ILE A 401 26.89 -22.84 38.57
CA ILE A 401 26.78 -24.19 37.99
C ILE A 401 25.48 -24.28 37.17
N GLY A 402 24.33 -23.89 37.74
CA GLY A 402 23.04 -23.89 37.05
C GLY A 402 23.08 -23.03 35.79
N PHE A 403 23.69 -21.85 35.84
CA PHE A 403 23.83 -20.98 34.69
C PHE A 403 24.67 -21.63 33.57
N ARG A 404 25.81 -22.24 33.92
CA ARG A 404 26.64 -23.00 32.96
C ARG A 404 25.88 -24.18 32.35
N VAL A 405 25.12 -24.92 33.15
CA VAL A 405 24.25 -26.01 32.68
C VAL A 405 23.19 -25.49 31.71
N THR A 406 22.56 -24.34 32.00
CA THR A 406 21.58 -23.75 31.08
C THR A 406 22.22 -23.28 29.77
N GLN A 407 23.43 -22.71 29.81
CA GLN A 407 24.20 -22.32 28.61
C GLN A 407 24.55 -23.54 27.76
N PHE A 408 25.07 -24.59 28.39
CA PHE A 408 25.36 -25.85 27.72
C PHE A 408 24.10 -26.48 27.11
N TRP A 409 22.99 -26.52 27.87
CA TRP A 409 21.71 -27.03 27.40
C TRP A 409 21.14 -26.21 26.24
N ALA A 410 21.30 -24.89 26.23
CA ALA A 410 20.85 -24.07 25.12
C ALA A 410 21.61 -24.38 23.82
N GLY A 411 22.90 -24.66 23.91
CA GLY A 411 23.69 -25.17 22.78
C GLY A 411 23.21 -26.55 22.34
N MET A 412 23.10 -27.50 23.26
CA MET A 412 22.74 -28.90 22.95
C MET A 412 21.30 -29.07 22.46
N SER A 413 20.33 -28.35 23.03
CA SER A 413 18.93 -28.40 22.61
C SER A 413 18.70 -27.85 21.20
N SER A 414 19.60 -27.00 20.69
CA SER A 414 19.52 -26.54 19.30
C SER A 414 19.61 -27.71 18.30
N THR A 415 20.38 -28.75 18.60
CA THR A 415 20.52 -29.97 17.78
C THR A 415 19.18 -30.69 17.64
N TYR A 416 18.39 -30.76 18.72
CA TYR A 416 17.11 -31.47 18.78
C TYR A 416 15.90 -30.64 18.35
N ARG A 417 16.10 -29.42 17.83
CA ARG A 417 15.01 -28.45 17.56
C ARG A 417 13.89 -28.96 16.64
N VAL A 418 14.20 -29.80 15.64
CA VAL A 418 13.17 -30.37 14.75
C VAL A 418 12.28 -31.36 15.51
N LEU A 419 12.88 -32.24 16.30
CA LEU A 419 12.16 -33.18 17.16
C LEU A 419 11.36 -32.43 18.22
N ASP A 420 11.94 -31.38 18.80
CA ASP A 420 11.31 -30.55 19.82
C ASP A 420 10.07 -29.82 19.27
N LEU A 421 10.14 -29.27 18.06
CA LEU A 421 8.98 -28.66 17.39
C LEU A 421 7.87 -29.69 17.13
N TRP A 422 8.23 -30.88 16.61
CA TRP A 422 7.27 -31.95 16.40
C TRP A 422 6.60 -32.40 17.71
N LEU A 423 7.39 -32.57 18.77
CA LEU A 423 6.92 -32.98 20.08
C LEU A 423 6.03 -31.90 20.71
N SER A 424 6.40 -30.63 20.56
CA SER A 424 5.66 -29.49 21.10
C SER A 424 4.32 -29.29 20.40
N GLN A 425 4.25 -29.46 19.07
CA GLN A 425 2.99 -29.42 18.33
C GLN A 425 2.04 -30.55 18.71
N ARG A 426 2.56 -31.70 19.14
CA ARG A 426 1.74 -32.85 19.57
C ARG A 426 1.29 -32.76 21.03
N LEU A 427 2.15 -32.26 21.92
CA LEU A 427 1.89 -32.25 23.36
C LEU A 427 1.26 -30.96 23.86
N ILE A 428 1.53 -29.81 23.22
CA ILE A 428 1.06 -28.50 23.70
C ILE A 428 -0.13 -28.05 22.83
N PRO A 429 -1.32 -27.82 23.41
CA PRO A 429 -2.46 -27.32 22.65
C PRO A 429 -2.19 -25.90 22.14
N LYS A 430 -2.61 -25.60 20.91
CA LYS A 430 -2.41 -24.30 20.24
C LYS A 430 -2.93 -23.09 21.04
N ARG A 431 -3.90 -23.28 21.95
CA ARG A 431 -4.40 -22.22 22.85
C ARG A 431 -3.33 -21.70 23.83
N LEU A 432 -2.43 -22.57 24.29
CA LEU A 432 -1.38 -22.22 25.25
C LEU A 432 -0.09 -21.76 24.54
N ASN A 433 0.11 -22.20 23.30
CA ASN A 433 1.31 -21.88 22.53
C ASN A 433 0.96 -21.46 21.08
N PRO A 434 0.30 -20.29 20.90
CA PRO A 434 -0.16 -19.87 19.58
C PRO A 434 0.97 -19.56 18.60
N ASN A 435 2.15 -19.18 19.10
CA ASN A 435 3.30 -18.74 18.28
C ASN A 435 4.47 -19.75 18.30
N ASP A 436 4.24 -21.00 18.72
CA ASP A 436 5.28 -22.04 18.90
C ASP A 436 6.51 -21.57 19.70
N TYR A 437 6.30 -20.64 20.64
CA TYR A 437 7.35 -20.05 21.47
C TYR A 437 7.89 -21.06 22.49
N TRP A 438 6.99 -21.86 23.07
CA TRP A 438 7.33 -22.87 24.06
C TRP A 438 7.68 -24.19 23.38
N LEU A 439 8.80 -24.75 23.81
CA LEU A 439 9.42 -25.95 23.27
C LEU A 439 9.61 -26.92 24.42
N VAL A 440 9.08 -28.13 24.31
CA VAL A 440 9.02 -29.13 25.39
C VAL A 440 10.43 -29.51 25.87
N ILE A 441 11.36 -29.77 24.96
CA ILE A 441 12.71 -30.20 25.31
C ILE A 441 13.52 -28.99 25.76
N ARG A 442 13.56 -27.92 24.97
CA ARG A 442 14.36 -26.73 25.27
C ARG A 442 13.95 -26.06 26.58
N HIS A 443 12.65 -25.91 26.84
CA HIS A 443 12.15 -25.20 28.01
C HIS A 443 11.70 -26.15 29.13
N GLY A 444 11.19 -27.35 28.83
CA GLY A 444 10.72 -28.28 29.86
C GLY A 444 11.86 -28.91 30.68
N VAL A 445 12.96 -29.31 30.05
CA VAL A 445 14.06 -29.99 30.76
C VAL A 445 14.71 -29.10 31.84
N PRO A 446 15.08 -27.83 31.57
CA PRO A 446 15.62 -26.96 32.62
C PRO A 446 14.64 -26.72 33.77
N GLN A 447 13.34 -26.64 33.49
CA GLN A 447 12.32 -26.46 34.52
C GLN A 447 12.16 -27.72 35.37
N ALA A 448 12.22 -28.92 34.77
CA ALA A 448 12.20 -30.18 35.49
C ALA A 448 13.43 -30.33 36.41
N ILE A 449 14.62 -29.97 35.93
CA ILE A 449 15.86 -29.96 36.74
C ILE A 449 15.71 -29.02 37.93
N MET A 450 15.17 -27.81 37.70
CA MET A 450 14.96 -26.85 38.78
C MET A 450 13.91 -27.30 39.79
N LEU A 451 12.84 -27.96 39.33
CA LEU A 451 11.83 -28.56 40.19
C LEU A 451 12.45 -29.62 41.12
N VAL A 452 13.30 -30.50 40.57
CA VAL A 452 14.05 -31.48 41.36
C VAL A 452 15.01 -30.79 42.34
N ALA A 453 15.72 -29.74 41.91
CA ALA A 453 16.62 -28.99 42.79
C ALA A 453 15.85 -28.34 43.96
N CYS A 454 14.69 -27.73 43.72
CA CYS A 454 13.83 -27.18 44.77
C CYS A 454 13.28 -28.27 45.69
N ALA A 455 12.93 -29.44 45.13
CA ALA A 455 12.49 -30.60 45.90
C ALA A 455 13.59 -31.10 46.86
N LEU A 456 14.83 -31.19 46.39
CA LEU A 456 15.97 -31.60 47.21
C LEU A 456 16.28 -30.59 48.32
N MET A 457 16.05 -29.29 48.09
CA MET A 457 16.31 -28.24 49.08
C MET A 457 15.22 -28.11 50.15
N LEU A 458 13.96 -28.23 49.75
CA LEU A 458 12.80 -27.86 50.57
C LEU A 458 11.66 -28.90 50.54
N GLY A 459 11.92 -30.14 50.13
CA GLY A 459 10.92 -31.20 50.10
C GLY A 459 9.84 -31.01 49.04
N ILE A 460 8.74 -31.76 49.21
CA ILE A 460 7.57 -31.71 48.31
C ILE A 460 7.00 -30.28 48.23
N LEU A 461 7.02 -29.53 49.33
CA LEU A 461 6.57 -28.14 49.34
C LEU A 461 7.47 -27.26 48.45
N GLY A 462 8.78 -27.45 48.47
CA GLY A 462 9.71 -26.78 47.54
C GLY A 462 9.43 -27.08 46.06
N ALA A 463 9.07 -28.32 45.73
CA ALA A 463 8.67 -28.67 44.37
C ALA A 463 7.36 -27.98 43.97
N PHE A 464 6.39 -27.95 44.90
CA PHE A 464 5.08 -27.34 44.69
C PHE A 464 5.16 -25.81 44.54
N THR A 465 6.01 -25.14 45.33
CA THR A 465 6.24 -23.69 45.17
C THR A 465 6.77 -23.36 43.80
N TYR A 466 7.78 -24.09 43.35
CA TYR A 466 8.36 -23.88 42.03
C TYR A 466 7.35 -24.16 40.90
N ALA A 467 6.65 -25.29 40.97
CA ALA A 467 5.63 -25.65 39.98
C ALA A 467 4.49 -24.62 39.93
N GLY A 468 4.00 -24.16 41.09
CA GLY A 468 2.98 -23.11 41.18
C GLY A 468 3.46 -21.78 40.59
N MET A 469 4.70 -21.39 40.86
CA MET A 469 5.31 -20.19 40.26
C MET A 469 5.37 -20.27 38.73
N VAL A 470 5.74 -21.43 38.16
CA VAL A 470 5.75 -21.65 36.71
C VAL A 470 4.34 -21.63 36.12
N LEU A 471 3.37 -22.27 36.80
CA LEU A 471 1.98 -22.33 36.35
C LEU A 471 1.32 -20.94 36.34
N ILE A 472 1.53 -20.14 37.37
CA ILE A 472 1.01 -18.77 37.42
C ILE A 472 1.66 -17.90 36.33
N ASN A 473 2.95 -18.11 36.03
CA ASN A 473 3.62 -17.39 34.93
C ASN A 473 2.95 -17.67 33.57
N LEU A 474 2.56 -18.94 33.35
CA LEU A 474 1.93 -19.41 32.11
C LEU A 474 0.49 -18.90 31.97
N LEU A 475 -0.29 -18.93 33.06
CA LEU A 475 -1.71 -18.63 33.01
C LEU A 475 -2.03 -17.14 33.16
N HIS A 476 -1.26 -16.41 33.98
CA HIS A 476 -1.54 -15.00 34.26
C HIS A 476 -0.69 -14.10 33.36
N LYS A 477 -1.32 -13.18 32.62
CA LYS A 477 -0.62 -12.30 31.66
C LYS A 477 -0.23 -10.92 32.20
N LYS A 478 -0.88 -10.42 33.25
CA LYS A 478 -0.50 -9.12 33.84
C LYS A 478 0.84 -9.25 34.57
N ARG A 479 1.67 -8.21 34.43
CA ARG A 479 3.03 -8.12 34.97
C ARG A 479 3.16 -6.87 35.84
N ILE A 480 3.94 -6.93 36.90
CA ILE A 480 4.11 -5.82 37.86
C ILE A 480 5.05 -4.76 37.25
N GLY A 481 4.54 -3.96 36.31
CA GLY A 481 5.18 -2.74 35.79
C GLY A 481 6.33 -2.93 34.79
N HIS A 482 6.67 -1.86 34.06
CA HIS A 482 7.82 -1.76 33.17
C HIS A 482 8.85 -0.79 33.77
N MET A 483 10.13 -1.16 33.81
CA MET A 483 11.21 -0.24 34.18
C MET A 483 11.59 0.60 32.97
N SER A 484 11.87 1.89 33.20
CA SER A 484 12.39 2.76 32.16
C SER A 484 13.77 2.30 31.71
N GLN A 485 14.03 2.37 30.40
CA GLN A 485 15.25 1.87 29.76
C GLN A 485 16.53 2.46 30.39
N ARG A 486 16.50 3.76 30.74
CA ARG A 486 17.62 4.46 31.41
C ARG A 486 17.96 3.92 32.79
N PHE A 487 16.98 3.52 33.59
CA PHE A 487 17.24 2.94 34.92
C PHE A 487 17.80 1.52 34.80
N SER A 488 17.38 0.78 33.77
CA SER A 488 17.82 -0.58 33.50
C SER A 488 19.31 -0.70 33.13
N GLU A 489 19.85 0.35 32.51
CA GLU A 489 21.27 0.45 32.11
C GLU A 489 22.18 0.82 33.30
N GLY A 490 21.71 1.63 34.25
CA GLY A 490 22.49 2.04 35.41
C GLY A 490 22.64 1.00 36.51
N TYR A 491 21.65 0.12 36.69
CA TYR A 491 21.61 -0.88 37.77
C TYR A 491 21.19 -2.27 37.28
N PRO A 492 22.09 -3.01 36.61
CA PRO A 492 21.76 -4.30 35.98
C PRO A 492 21.33 -5.37 37.00
N TRP A 493 21.78 -5.30 38.24
CA TRP A 493 21.36 -6.23 39.31
C TRP A 493 19.91 -6.00 39.76
N LEU A 494 19.48 -4.73 39.82
CA LEU A 494 18.10 -4.36 40.14
C LEU A 494 17.15 -4.80 39.02
N ASN A 495 17.58 -4.76 37.76
CA ASN A 495 16.82 -5.24 36.61
C ASN A 495 16.64 -6.77 36.61
N GLY A 496 17.70 -7.53 36.94
CA GLY A 496 17.62 -9.00 37.02
C GLY A 496 16.78 -9.52 38.20
N LEU A 497 16.76 -8.79 39.31
CA LEU A 497 15.93 -9.05 40.49
C LEU A 497 14.53 -8.39 40.40
N HIS A 498 14.28 -7.61 39.33
CA HIS A 498 13.07 -6.81 39.24
C HIS A 498 11.81 -7.66 39.09
N TRP A 499 10.78 -7.29 39.84
CA TRP A 499 9.44 -7.90 39.85
C TRP A 499 8.64 -7.63 38.55
N ALA A 500 9.19 -6.90 37.57
CA ALA A 500 8.57 -6.62 36.27
C ALA A 500 8.19 -7.86 35.47
N PHE A 501 8.81 -9.01 35.75
CA PHE A 501 8.46 -10.26 35.09
C PHE A 501 7.46 -11.11 35.87
N TRP A 502 7.14 -10.69 37.09
CA TRP A 502 6.24 -11.42 37.97
C TRP A 502 4.81 -10.96 37.76
N SER A 503 3.91 -11.91 37.84
CA SER A 503 2.51 -11.64 38.14
C SER A 503 2.38 -11.20 39.60
N PRO A 504 1.48 -10.25 39.94
CA PRO A 504 1.16 -9.95 41.34
C PRO A 504 0.78 -11.22 42.12
N TRP A 505 0.16 -12.20 41.47
CA TRP A 505 -0.15 -13.49 42.07
C TRP A 505 1.08 -14.36 42.35
N GLN A 506 2.17 -14.24 41.57
CA GLN A 506 3.42 -14.95 41.89
C GLN A 506 4.05 -14.41 43.17
N ALA A 507 3.99 -13.09 43.38
CA ALA A 507 4.49 -12.48 44.61
C ALA A 507 3.68 -12.94 45.82
N VAL A 508 2.35 -12.84 45.75
CA VAL A 508 1.44 -13.29 46.81
C VAL A 508 1.61 -14.79 47.09
N PHE A 509 1.66 -15.61 46.03
CA PHE A 509 1.84 -17.05 46.15
C PHE A 509 3.17 -17.41 46.80
N LEU A 510 4.28 -16.77 46.40
CA LEU A 510 5.58 -17.03 47.00
C LEU A 510 5.59 -16.67 48.48
N VAL A 511 5.09 -15.49 48.87
CA VAL A 511 5.05 -15.09 50.29
C VAL A 511 4.20 -16.05 51.11
N ALA A 512 3.02 -16.43 50.61
CA ALA A 512 2.16 -17.40 51.26
C ALA A 512 2.86 -18.76 51.43
N MET A 513 3.52 -19.23 50.39
CA MET A 513 4.23 -20.51 50.43
C MET A 513 5.47 -20.49 51.33
N VAL A 514 6.21 -19.38 51.38
CA VAL A 514 7.32 -19.23 52.34
C VAL A 514 6.79 -19.32 53.77
N ALA A 515 5.67 -18.66 54.08
CA ALA A 515 5.03 -18.76 55.40
C ALA A 515 4.56 -20.20 55.70
N VAL A 516 3.97 -20.90 54.71
CA VAL A 516 3.57 -22.30 54.85
C VAL A 516 4.78 -23.21 55.08
N ILE A 517 5.88 -23.01 54.35
CA ILE A 517 7.11 -23.79 54.53
C ILE A 517 7.68 -23.58 55.93
N VAL A 518 7.77 -22.33 56.39
CA VAL A 518 8.25 -22.01 57.75
C VAL A 518 7.35 -22.62 58.82
N ALA A 519 6.02 -22.52 58.65
CA ALA A 519 5.06 -23.13 59.57
C ALA A 519 5.17 -24.67 59.57
N ALA A 520 5.28 -25.30 58.40
CA ALA A 520 5.46 -26.74 58.30
C ALA A 520 6.80 -27.20 58.92
N GLN A 521 7.87 -26.43 58.74
CA GLN A 521 9.17 -26.67 59.37
C GLN A 521 9.10 -26.57 60.91
N HIS A 522 8.25 -25.69 61.46
CA HIS A 522 8.10 -25.51 62.90
C HIS A 522 7.16 -26.54 63.54
N TYR A 523 6.01 -26.82 62.92
CA TYR A 523 4.94 -27.65 63.51
C TYR A 523 4.94 -29.11 63.05
N LEU A 524 5.54 -29.42 61.88
CA LEU A 524 5.53 -30.76 61.27
C LEU A 524 6.95 -31.22 60.84
N PRO A 525 7.97 -31.17 61.72
CA PRO A 525 9.36 -31.46 61.35
C PRO A 525 9.62 -32.92 61.00
N ALA A 526 8.76 -33.86 61.44
CA ALA A 526 8.94 -35.30 61.20
C ALA A 526 8.39 -35.80 59.85
N PHE A 527 7.71 -34.93 59.10
CA PHE A 527 7.06 -35.26 57.85
C PHE A 527 7.91 -34.76 56.66
N PRO A 528 8.11 -35.55 55.58
CA PRO A 528 9.01 -35.22 54.46
C PRO A 528 8.46 -34.15 53.51
N TRP A 529 7.66 -33.22 54.04
CA TRP A 529 7.06 -32.13 53.28
C TRP A 529 8.10 -31.04 52.99
N THR A 530 9.10 -30.89 53.86
CA THR A 530 10.08 -29.79 53.85
C THR A 530 11.53 -30.27 53.65
N HIS A 531 11.78 -31.58 53.64
CA HIS A 531 13.09 -32.20 53.42
C HIS A 531 12.91 -33.57 52.74
N ILE A 532 13.89 -33.96 51.91
CA ILE A 532 13.96 -35.30 51.31
C ILE A 532 15.19 -35.99 51.88
N ASP A 533 15.00 -36.97 52.74
CA ASP A 533 16.08 -37.82 53.20
C ASP A 533 16.42 -38.83 52.09
N LEU A 534 17.54 -38.59 51.39
CA LEU A 534 18.08 -39.59 50.48
C LEU A 534 18.49 -40.83 51.30
N PRO A 535 18.13 -42.05 50.87
CA PRO A 535 18.50 -43.26 51.59
C PRO A 535 20.03 -43.31 51.68
N LYS A 536 20.55 -43.35 52.91
CA LYS A 536 21.99 -43.55 53.17
C LYS A 536 22.38 -44.87 52.51
N ARG A 537 23.13 -44.79 51.40
CA ARG A 537 23.78 -45.93 50.77
C ARG A 537 25.15 -46.15 51.36
#